data_AF-A0A1C3RBB5-F1
#
_entry.id   AF-A0A1C3RBB5-F1
#
_cell.length_a   1.000
_cell.length_b   1.000
_cell.length_c   1.000
_cell.angle_alpha   90.00
_cell.angle_beta   90.00
_cell.angle_gamma   90.00
#
_symmetry.space_group_name_H-M   'P 1'
#
loop_
_entity.id
_entity.type
_entity.pdbx_description
1 polymer ?
#
loop_
_entity_poly.entity_id
_entity_poly.type
_entity_poly.pdbx_seq_one_letter_code
_entity_poly.pdbx_strand_id
1 'polypeptide(L)'
;LDRSGDPPRFTYHGRVRACVPTIAALLDRGARVIVTSHLGRPKGEPDPEYSLEPVAARLGELLGRPVAFAGDGTGDIAGAHAREVVAGLGDGKVALLENLRFSPGETSKDAVTRASFADALAAL
;
A
#
# COMPACT_ATOMS: atom_id res chain seq x y z
N LEU A 1 -1.83 -2.81 23.22
CA LEU A 1 -1.66 -1.38 23.54
C LEU A 1 -0.62 -1.29 24.65
N ASP A 2 0.63 -1.08 24.25
CA ASP A 2 1.76 -0.78 25.15
C ASP A 2 1.50 0.58 25.82
N ARG A 3 1.73 0.67 27.14
CA ARG A 3 1.41 1.82 28.02
C ARG A 3 2.54 2.85 28.15
N SER A 4 3.39 3.03 27.14
CA SER A 4 4.58 3.90 27.25
C SER A 4 4.38 5.37 26.86
N GLY A 5 3.23 5.77 26.30
CA GLY A 5 3.01 7.17 25.91
C GLY A 5 3.92 7.68 24.78
N ASP A 6 4.69 6.80 24.16
CA ASP A 6 5.40 7.07 22.91
C ASP A 6 4.40 7.10 21.75
N PRO A 7 4.58 7.98 20.73
CA PRO A 7 3.82 7.89 19.49
C PRO A 7 3.95 6.46 18.94
N PRO A 8 2.91 5.90 18.29
CA PRO A 8 2.86 4.48 17.92
C PRO A 8 4.12 4.09 17.14
N ARG A 9 5.09 3.50 17.85
CA ARG A 9 6.31 2.97 17.25
C ARG A 9 5.88 1.70 16.54
N PHE A 10 5.88 1.74 15.21
CA PHE A 10 5.79 0.54 14.39
C PHE A 10 6.96 -0.40 14.75
N THR A 11 6.75 -1.31 15.69
CA THR A 11 7.72 -2.31 16.14
C THR A 11 8.06 -3.33 15.05
N TYR A 12 7.39 -3.26 13.89
CA TYR A 12 7.53 -4.20 12.78
C TYR A 12 8.38 -3.67 11.61
N HIS A 13 9.54 -3.05 11.90
CA HIS A 13 10.47 -2.60 10.85
C HIS A 13 11.01 -3.73 9.95
N GLY A 14 10.97 -4.98 10.41
CA GLY A 14 11.53 -6.12 9.68
C GLY A 14 10.85 -6.38 8.33
N ARG A 15 9.53 -6.26 8.24
CA ARG A 15 8.79 -6.54 6.99
C ARG A 15 9.07 -5.51 5.90
N VAL A 16 9.06 -4.22 6.24
CA VAL A 16 9.37 -3.16 5.26
C VAL A 16 10.83 -3.28 4.80
N ARG A 17 11.78 -3.53 5.71
CA ARG A 17 13.18 -3.76 5.34
C ARG A 17 13.37 -4.98 4.44
N ALA A 18 12.60 -6.04 4.65
CA ALA A 18 12.74 -7.28 3.89
C ALA A 18 12.35 -7.15 2.41
N CYS A 19 11.42 -6.26 2.05
CA CYS A 19 11.01 -6.08 0.65
C CYS A 19 11.89 -5.09 -0.14
N VAL A 20 12.69 -4.26 0.56
CA VAL A 20 13.54 -3.22 -0.04
C VAL A 20 14.47 -3.75 -1.13
N PRO A 21 15.21 -4.88 -0.96
CA PRO A 21 16.10 -5.37 -2.00
C PRO A 21 15.39 -5.71 -3.32
N THR A 22 14.19 -6.30 -3.23
CA THR A 22 13.39 -6.65 -4.41
C THR A 22 12.87 -5.40 -5.11
N ILE A 23 12.32 -4.45 -4.36
CA ILE A 23 11.79 -3.21 -4.93
C ILE A 23 12.92 -2.41 -5.57
N ALA A 24 14.05 -2.23 -4.88
CA ALA A 24 15.22 -1.53 -5.42
C ALA A 24 15.71 -2.17 -6.73
N ALA A 25 15.83 -3.50 -6.78
CA ALA A 25 16.28 -4.21 -7.99
C ALA A 25 15.36 -4.02 -9.20
N LEU A 26 14.05 -3.88 -9.00
CA LEU A 26 13.07 -3.57 -10.06
C LEU A 26 13.21 -2.12 -10.51
N LEU A 27 13.27 -1.18 -9.55
CA LEU A 27 13.39 0.25 -9.84
C LEU A 27 14.70 0.58 -10.57
N ASP A 28 15.81 -0.08 -10.22
CA ASP A 28 17.11 0.06 -10.88
C ASP A 28 17.10 -0.40 -12.34
N ARG A 29 16.14 -1.25 -12.71
CA ARG A 29 15.92 -1.72 -14.09
C ARG A 29 14.86 -0.90 -14.83
N GLY A 30 14.44 0.23 -14.26
CA GLY A 30 13.47 1.14 -14.86
C GLY A 30 12.01 0.72 -14.70
N ALA A 31 11.71 -0.32 -13.90
CA ALA A 31 10.33 -0.72 -13.68
C ALA A 31 9.53 0.38 -12.96
N ARG A 32 8.24 0.46 -13.29
CA ARG A 32 7.24 1.19 -12.51
C ARG A 32 6.64 0.18 -11.53
N VAL A 33 6.82 0.41 -10.23
CA VAL A 33 6.45 -0.57 -9.21
C VAL A 33 5.22 -0.09 -8.46
N ILE A 34 4.17 -0.91 -8.44
CA ILE A 34 3.02 -0.71 -7.57
C ILE A 34 3.14 -1.73 -6.43
N VAL A 35 3.23 -1.24 -5.20
CA VAL A 35 3.26 -2.08 -4.00
C VAL A 35 1.87 -2.11 -3.39
N THR A 36 1.43 -3.30 -3.02
CA THR A 36 0.17 -3.54 -2.31
C THR A 36 0.46 -4.25 -1.00
N SER A 37 -0.24 -3.91 0.07
CA SER A 37 -0.10 -4.56 1.37
C SER A 37 -1.37 -4.40 2.19
N HIS A 38 -1.38 -5.01 3.37
CA HIS A 38 -2.42 -4.77 4.37
C HIS A 38 -1.82 -4.62 5.76
N LEU A 39 -2.52 -3.88 6.61
CA LEU A 39 -2.19 -3.70 8.02
C LEU A 39 -3.42 -4.02 8.88
N GLY A 40 -3.20 -4.68 10.02
CA GLY A 40 -4.28 -5.00 10.95
C GLY A 40 -5.41 -5.83 10.33
N ARG A 41 -6.62 -5.69 10.86
CA ARG A 41 -7.83 -6.37 10.39
C ARG A 41 -9.03 -5.40 10.35
N PRO A 42 -8.94 -4.30 9.58
CA PRO A 42 -10.10 -3.46 9.33
C PRO A 42 -11.17 -4.31 8.62
N LYS A 43 -12.44 -4.09 8.95
CA LYS A 43 -13.56 -4.92 8.47
C LYS A 43 -14.13 -4.42 7.13
N GLY A 44 -13.25 -4.04 6.19
CA GLY A 44 -13.67 -3.48 4.90
C GLY A 44 -14.11 -2.01 4.98
N GLU A 45 -13.63 -1.27 5.98
CA GLU A 45 -13.89 0.16 6.13
C GLU A 45 -12.57 0.90 6.34
N PRO A 46 -12.42 2.12 5.81
CA PRO A 46 -11.24 2.94 6.02
C PRO A 46 -11.12 3.36 7.49
N ASP A 47 -9.92 3.15 8.03
CA ASP A 47 -9.59 3.49 9.41
C ASP A 47 -8.16 4.06 9.45
N PRO A 48 -7.99 5.34 9.83
CA PRO A 48 -6.67 5.98 9.89
C PRO A 48 -5.62 5.21 10.71
N GLU A 49 -6.03 4.45 11.74
CA GLU A 49 -5.10 3.62 12.53
C GLU A 49 -4.45 2.51 11.70
N TYR A 50 -5.16 2.04 10.67
CA TYR A 50 -4.71 0.98 9.77
C TYR A 50 -4.25 1.48 8.40
N SER A 51 -4.10 2.80 8.20
CA SER A 51 -3.57 3.36 6.96
C SER A 51 -2.11 2.93 6.74
N LEU A 52 -1.74 2.77 5.47
CA LEU A 52 -0.37 2.50 5.04
C LEU A 52 0.43 3.77 4.75
N GLU A 53 -0.12 4.97 4.93
CA GLU A 53 0.61 6.23 4.72
C GLU A 53 1.95 6.28 5.51
N PRO A 54 2.01 5.92 6.81
CA PRO A 54 3.28 5.89 7.54
C PRO A 54 4.27 4.84 6.99
N VAL A 55 3.74 3.77 6.39
CA VAL A 55 4.54 2.72 5.75
C VAL A 55 5.15 3.21 4.44
N ALA A 56 4.42 4.01 3.64
CA ALA A 56 4.94 4.64 2.42
C ALA A 56 6.14 5.53 2.74
N ALA A 57 6.00 6.40 3.77
CA ALA A 57 7.08 7.26 4.22
C ALA A 57 8.32 6.45 4.62
N ARG A 58 8.14 5.41 5.45
CA ARG A 58 9.24 4.56 5.89
C ARG A 58 9.89 3.77 4.76
N LEU A 59 9.11 3.27 3.80
CA LEU A 59 9.64 2.59 2.63
C LEU A 59 10.49 3.56 1.78
N GLY A 60 10.06 4.81 1.63
CA GLY A 60 10.82 5.83 0.91
C GLY A 60 12.16 6.15 1.57
N GLU A 61 12.20 6.29 2.90
CA GLU A 61 13.45 6.45 3.66
C GLU A 61 14.42 5.28 3.42
N LEU A 62 13.91 4.04 3.42
CA LEU A 62 14.75 2.85 3.25
C LEU A 62 15.23 2.64 1.82
N LEU A 63 14.45 3.05 0.83
CA LEU A 63 14.84 3.01 -0.59
C LEU A 63 15.77 4.17 -0.98
N GLY A 64 15.80 5.25 -0.18
CA GLY A 64 16.42 6.50 -0.58
C GLY A 64 15.73 7.16 -1.78
N ARG A 65 14.43 6.89 -1.96
CA ARG A 65 13.62 7.35 -3.10
C ARG A 65 12.22 7.75 -2.63
N PRO A 66 11.57 8.76 -3.25
CA PRO A 66 10.17 9.04 -3.00
C PRO A 66 9.28 7.83 -3.34
N VAL A 67 8.34 7.52 -2.44
CA VAL A 67 7.26 6.56 -2.68
C VAL A 67 5.97 7.36 -2.76
N ALA A 68 5.27 7.28 -3.90
CA ALA A 68 3.96 7.90 -4.01
C ALA A 68 2.94 7.09 -3.20
N PHE A 69 2.14 7.75 -2.37
CA PHE A 69 1.06 7.08 -1.65
C PHE A 69 -0.24 7.27 -2.41
N ALA A 70 -0.94 6.17 -2.69
CA ALA A 70 -2.17 6.14 -3.47
C ALA A 70 -3.38 5.84 -2.56
N GLY A 71 -3.57 6.69 -1.56
CA GLY A 71 -4.71 6.67 -0.65
C GLY A 71 -5.27 8.07 -0.46
N ASP A 72 -6.59 8.20 -0.46
CA ASP A 72 -7.31 9.48 -0.36
C ASP A 72 -8.27 9.51 0.85
N GLY A 73 -8.18 8.52 1.74
CA GLY A 73 -9.04 8.38 2.92
C GLY A 73 -10.44 7.83 2.64
N THR A 74 -10.82 7.60 1.37
CA THR A 74 -12.14 7.05 1.02
C THR A 74 -12.24 5.54 1.21
N GLY A 75 -11.10 4.84 1.24
CA GLY A 75 -11.01 3.38 1.24
C GLY A 75 -11.14 2.73 -0.14
N ASP A 76 -11.30 3.51 -1.22
CA ASP A 76 -11.29 3.00 -2.59
C ASP A 76 -9.87 2.76 -3.11
N ILE A 77 -9.36 1.56 -2.87
CA ILE A 77 -7.96 1.17 -3.11
C ILE A 77 -7.57 1.14 -4.60
N ALA A 78 -8.55 1.00 -5.49
CA ALA A 78 -8.38 1.03 -6.94
C ALA A 78 -9.23 2.14 -7.57
N GLY A 79 -9.48 3.21 -6.82
CA GLY A 79 -10.34 4.33 -7.22
C GLY A 79 -9.71 5.29 -8.21
N ALA A 80 -10.38 6.41 -8.45
CA ALA A 80 -9.89 7.45 -9.35
C ALA A 80 -8.52 7.99 -8.93
N HIS A 81 -8.33 8.25 -7.64
CA HIS A 81 -7.06 8.75 -7.10
C HIS A 81 -5.93 7.72 -7.28
N ALA A 82 -6.17 6.45 -6.96
CA ALA A 82 -5.17 5.40 -7.14
C ALA A 82 -4.73 5.27 -8.61
N ARG A 83 -5.68 5.31 -9.55
CA ARG A 83 -5.39 5.33 -10.99
C ARG A 83 -4.57 6.55 -11.40
N GLU A 84 -4.90 7.73 -10.89
CA GLU A 84 -4.15 8.96 -11.18
C GLU A 84 -2.69 8.85 -10.72
N VAL A 85 -2.47 8.41 -9.48
CA VAL A 85 -1.11 8.24 -8.92
C VAL A 85 -0.32 7.21 -9.73
N VAL A 86 -0.93 6.06 -10.06
CA VAL A 86 -0.27 5.01 -10.83
C VAL A 86 0.02 5.44 -12.26
N ALA A 87 -0.91 6.10 -12.94
CA ALA A 87 -0.71 6.63 -14.29
C ALA A 87 0.40 7.69 -14.33
N GLY A 88 0.59 8.42 -13.23
CA GLY A 88 1.68 9.39 -13.06
C GLY A 88 3.05 8.77 -12.76
N LEU A 89 3.17 7.46 -12.57
CA LEU A 89 4.47 6.83 -12.30
C LEU A 89 5.37 6.86 -13.53
N GLY A 90 6.50 7.58 -13.38
CA GLY A 90 7.62 7.49 -14.31
C GLY A 90 8.47 6.23 -14.09
N ASP A 91 9.36 5.95 -15.04
CA ASP A 91 10.27 4.80 -14.96
C ASP A 91 11.17 4.87 -13.71
N GLY A 92 11.37 3.74 -13.05
CA GLY A 92 12.14 3.65 -11.81
C GLY A 92 11.47 4.31 -10.60
N LYS A 93 10.16 4.58 -10.66
CA LYS A 93 9.34 5.10 -9.55
C LYS A 93 8.44 4.03 -8.95
N VAL A 94 8.01 4.27 -7.72
CA VAL A 94 7.20 3.36 -6.92
C VAL A 94 6.00 4.07 -6.31
N ALA A 95 4.84 3.42 -6.33
CA ALA A 95 3.69 3.78 -5.54
C ALA A 95 3.35 2.69 -4.52
N LEU A 96 2.81 3.07 -3.37
CA LEU A 96 2.17 2.19 -2.40
C LEU A 96 0.67 2.49 -2.39
N LEU A 97 -0.14 1.48 -2.72
CA LEU A 97 -1.59 1.57 -2.55
C LEU A 97 -1.96 1.59 -1.07
N GLU A 98 -3.12 2.16 -0.77
CA GLU A 98 -3.71 2.06 0.57
C GLU A 98 -4.04 0.59 0.93
N ASN A 99 -4.28 0.35 2.22
CA ASN A 99 -4.53 -0.96 2.83
C ASN A 99 -5.61 -1.75 2.08
N LEU A 100 -5.21 -2.88 1.46
CA LEU A 100 -6.13 -3.74 0.70
C LEU A 100 -7.36 -4.17 1.52
N ARG A 101 -7.23 -4.30 2.86
CA ARG A 101 -8.33 -4.70 3.75
C ARG A 101 -9.38 -3.61 4.01
N PHE A 102 -9.20 -2.39 3.50
CA PHE A 102 -10.32 -1.44 3.42
C PHE A 102 -11.30 -1.82 2.31
N SER A 103 -10.87 -2.59 1.31
CA SER A 103 -11.81 -3.20 0.36
C SER A 103 -12.41 -4.48 0.95
N PRO A 104 -13.75 -4.64 0.95
CA PRO A 104 -14.37 -5.92 1.32
C PRO A 104 -13.95 -7.05 0.38
N GLY A 105 -13.53 -6.73 -0.85
CA GLY A 105 -13.03 -7.68 -1.84
C GLY A 105 -11.83 -8.50 -1.35
N GLU A 106 -10.94 -7.92 -0.55
CA GLU A 106 -9.73 -8.58 -0.04
C GLU A 106 -10.02 -9.78 0.87
N THR A 107 -11.14 -9.74 1.60
CA THR A 107 -11.49 -10.80 2.58
C THR A 107 -12.78 -11.55 2.25
N SER A 108 -13.40 -11.22 1.11
CA SER A 108 -14.67 -11.82 0.71
C SER A 108 -14.56 -13.31 0.47
N LYS A 109 -15.57 -14.08 0.91
CA LYS A 109 -15.71 -15.50 0.56
C LYS A 109 -16.43 -15.71 -0.77
N ASP A 110 -17.07 -14.68 -1.30
CA ASP A 110 -17.72 -14.71 -2.60
C ASP A 110 -16.69 -14.59 -3.74
N ALA A 111 -16.75 -15.53 -4.70
CA ALA A 111 -15.76 -15.63 -5.78
C ALA A 111 -15.86 -14.46 -6.77
N VAL A 112 -17.09 -14.00 -7.06
CA VAL A 112 -17.32 -12.87 -7.98
C VAL A 112 -16.74 -11.60 -7.39
N THR A 113 -17.04 -11.32 -6.12
CA THR A 113 -16.53 -10.15 -5.39
C THR A 113 -15.00 -10.11 -5.37
N ARG A 114 -14.34 -11.24 -5.06
CA ARG A 114 -12.87 -11.32 -5.07
C ARG A 114 -12.29 -11.13 -6.46
N ALA A 115 -12.91 -11.72 -7.49
CA ALA A 115 -12.46 -11.60 -8.88
C ALA A 115 -12.56 -10.14 -9.35
N SER A 116 -13.69 -9.48 -9.12
CA SER A 116 -13.87 -8.06 -9.47
C SER A 116 -12.84 -7.16 -8.79
N PHE A 117 -12.48 -7.44 -7.53
CA PHE A 117 -11.43 -6.67 -6.86
C PHE A 117 -10.04 -6.93 -7.46
N ALA A 118 -9.73 -8.18 -7.79
CA ALA A 118 -8.48 -8.53 -8.47
C ALA A 118 -8.38 -7.88 -9.86
N ASP A 119 -9.46 -7.87 -10.64
CA ASP A 119 -9.52 -7.21 -11.94
C ASP A 119 -9.31 -5.69 -11.81
N ALA A 120 -9.89 -5.07 -10.78
CA ALA A 120 -9.70 -3.64 -10.51
C ALA A 120 -8.23 -3.31 -10.17
N LEU A 121 -7.54 -4.15 -9.39
CA LEU A 121 -6.12 -3.98 -9.09
C LEU A 121 -5.22 -4.24 -10.31
N ALA A 122 -5.56 -5.24 -11.13
CA ALA A 122 -4.80 -5.58 -12.33
C ALA A 122 -4.93 -4.52 -13.44
N ALA A 123 -5.98 -3.70 -13.41
CA ALA A 123 -6.22 -2.61 -14.34
C ALA A 123 -5.54 -1.28 -13.96
N LEU A 124 -4.78 -1.24 -12.86
CA LEU A 124 -3.98 -0.08 -12.44
C LEU A 124 -2.73 0.10 -13.32
#